data_AF-A0A2J6I4I4-F1
#
_entry.id   AF-A0A2J6I4I4-F1
#
_cell.length_a   1.000
_cell.length_b   1.000
_cell.length_c   1.000
_cell.angle_alpha   90.00
_cell.angle_beta   90.00
_cell.angle_gamma   90.00
#
_symmetry.space_group_name_H-M   'P 1'
#
loop_
_entity.id
_entity.type
_entity.pdbx_description
1 polymer ?
#
loop_
_entity_poly.entity_id
_entity_poly.type
_entity_poly.pdbx_seq_one_letter_code
_entity_poly.pdbx_strand_id
1 'polypeptide(L)'
;MKLQIIISLSLLLILGITLGCRKAELTTEDNTSSYPDWTAETHSNNVEPNYDIVFEQNKVLRFDIEISSDNWNNMQEDLAENLGSGGGPGPGGGGSSDYTPIWQNCNFKFNGIEWYNVGMRFKGNSSLFSTYQMGNNKLSIKLDFDEFEDEFPGLENQRFYGFKQLNLNNNYDDASLMREKIGADLFRNFGLPSAQTAFCIVYIDHGDGPQYYGVYALVEEVDDSVLDSQFSDG
;
A
#
# COMPACT_ATOMS: atom_id res chain seq x y z
N MET A 1 -31.13 -6.36 59.07
CA MET A 1 -31.13 -5.16 58.20
C MET A 1 -29.90 -5.01 57.31
N LYS A 2 -28.67 -5.41 57.73
CA LYS A 2 -27.46 -5.25 56.90
C LYS A 2 -27.24 -6.32 55.80
N LEU A 3 -27.93 -7.46 55.86
CA LEU A 3 -27.74 -8.58 54.91
C LEU A 3 -28.66 -8.52 53.67
N GLN A 4 -29.81 -7.85 53.76
CA GLN A 4 -30.74 -7.69 52.62
C GLN A 4 -30.33 -6.59 51.63
N ILE A 5 -29.50 -5.62 52.06
CA ILE A 5 -29.05 -4.52 51.20
C ILE A 5 -27.90 -4.96 50.27
N ILE A 6 -27.09 -5.93 50.70
CA ILE A 6 -25.96 -6.44 49.91
C ILE A 6 -26.46 -7.29 48.73
N ILE A 7 -27.49 -8.11 48.94
CA ILE A 7 -28.05 -8.99 47.90
C ILE A 7 -28.73 -8.18 46.78
N SER A 8 -29.35 -7.04 47.11
CA SER A 8 -29.99 -6.16 46.11
C SER A 8 -28.99 -5.35 45.28
N LEU A 9 -27.79 -5.07 45.80
CA LEU A 9 -26.72 -4.41 45.02
C LEU A 9 -26.00 -5.39 44.08
N SER A 10 -25.88 -6.66 44.47
CA SER A 10 -25.29 -7.72 43.64
C SER A 10 -26.15 -8.11 42.43
N LEU A 11 -27.49 -7.99 42.55
CA LEU A 11 -28.41 -8.34 41.46
C LEU A 11 -28.52 -7.23 40.40
N LEU A 12 -28.31 -5.96 40.78
CA LEU A 12 -28.29 -4.83 39.84
C LEU A 12 -27.00 -4.76 39.00
N LEU A 13 -25.88 -5.28 39.52
CA LEU A 13 -24.60 -5.32 38.80
C LEU A 13 -24.57 -6.42 37.72
N ILE A 14 -25.36 -7.49 37.87
CA ILE A 14 -25.42 -8.60 36.92
C ILE A 14 -26.36 -8.29 35.74
N LEU A 15 -27.35 -7.39 35.91
CA LEU A 15 -28.24 -6.96 34.83
C LEU A 15 -27.63 -5.88 33.91
N GLY A 16 -26.54 -5.22 34.35
CA GLY A 16 -25.87 -4.15 33.61
C GLY A 16 -24.81 -4.60 32.61
N ILE A 17 -24.43 -5.89 32.59
CA ILE A 17 -23.32 -6.39 31.75
C ILE A 17 -23.82 -7.04 30.44
N THR A 18 -25.12 -7.36 30.31
CA THR A 18 -25.66 -7.96 29.06
C THR A 18 -26.06 -6.94 28.00
N LEU A 19 -25.77 -5.65 28.21
CA LEU A 19 -25.96 -4.57 27.21
C LEU A 19 -24.63 -4.04 26.64
N GLY A 20 -23.50 -4.68 26.97
CA GLY A 20 -22.21 -4.40 26.34
C GLY A 20 -22.08 -5.08 24.98
N CYS A 21 -22.25 -4.31 23.90
CA CYS A 21 -21.88 -4.63 22.51
C CYS A 21 -22.23 -6.04 22.01
N ARG A 22 -23.52 -6.28 21.76
CA ARG A 22 -23.88 -7.21 20.69
C ARG A 22 -23.45 -6.52 19.38
N LYS A 23 -22.36 -6.99 18.76
CA LYS A 23 -21.97 -6.63 17.39
C LYS A 23 -23.23 -6.78 16.55
N ALA A 24 -23.78 -5.67 16.08
CA ALA A 24 -24.92 -5.71 15.18
C ALA A 24 -24.47 -6.56 14.00
N GLU A 25 -25.23 -7.61 13.74
CA GLU A 25 -25.10 -8.38 12.51
C GLU A 25 -25.54 -7.43 11.42
N LEU A 26 -24.58 -6.69 10.88
CA LEU A 26 -24.74 -5.85 9.70
C LEU A 26 -25.20 -6.80 8.61
N THR A 27 -26.49 -6.72 8.30
CA THR A 27 -27.00 -7.17 7.00
C THR A 27 -26.18 -6.44 5.96
N THR A 28 -25.27 -7.16 5.31
CA THR A 28 -24.57 -6.73 4.12
C THR A 28 -25.65 -6.42 3.09
N GLU A 29 -26.05 -5.16 2.99
CA GLU A 29 -26.61 -4.69 1.73
C GLU A 29 -25.52 -4.95 0.70
N ASP A 30 -25.86 -5.79 -0.26
CA ASP A 30 -24.97 -6.30 -1.29
C ASP A 30 -24.49 -5.10 -2.12
N ASN A 31 -23.38 -4.51 -1.71
CA ASN A 31 -22.75 -3.34 -2.33
C ASN A 31 -22.05 -3.72 -3.65
N THR A 32 -22.28 -4.94 -4.15
CA THR A 32 -21.77 -5.49 -5.42
C THR A 32 -22.13 -4.64 -6.63
N SER A 33 -23.11 -3.74 -6.52
CA SER A 33 -23.42 -2.79 -7.59
C SER A 33 -22.37 -1.68 -7.78
N SER A 34 -21.64 -1.33 -6.71
CA SER A 34 -20.69 -0.20 -6.73
C SER A 34 -19.28 -0.63 -7.15
N TYR A 35 -18.94 -1.90 -6.96
CA TYR A 35 -17.60 -2.46 -7.18
C TYR A 35 -17.68 -3.77 -7.98
N PRO A 36 -17.98 -3.71 -9.29
CA PRO A 36 -18.26 -4.89 -10.11
C PRO A 36 -17.08 -5.86 -10.26
N ASP A 37 -15.85 -5.38 -10.11
CA ASP A 37 -14.63 -6.20 -10.22
C ASP A 37 -14.27 -6.94 -8.91
N TRP A 38 -15.00 -6.66 -7.83
CA TRP A 38 -14.71 -7.25 -6.53
C TRP A 38 -15.01 -8.75 -6.51
N THR A 39 -13.97 -9.55 -6.30
CA THR A 39 -14.10 -10.98 -5.96
C THR A 39 -13.23 -11.33 -4.76
N ALA A 40 -13.60 -12.40 -4.04
CA ALA A 40 -12.85 -12.86 -2.88
C ALA A 40 -11.36 -13.13 -3.20
N GLU A 41 -11.07 -13.73 -4.36
CA GLU A 41 -9.69 -14.04 -4.80
C GLU A 41 -8.84 -12.79 -5.05
N THR A 42 -9.46 -11.76 -5.62
CA THR A 42 -8.76 -10.56 -6.10
C THR A 42 -8.64 -9.47 -5.04
N HIS A 43 -9.66 -9.33 -4.19
CA HIS A 43 -9.87 -8.13 -3.37
C HIS A 43 -9.95 -8.40 -1.88
N SER A 44 -10.21 -9.64 -1.43
CA SER A 44 -10.39 -9.92 -0.01
C SER A 44 -9.06 -10.09 0.73
N ASN A 45 -9.06 -9.80 2.03
CA ASN A 45 -8.02 -10.21 2.98
C ASN A 45 -8.18 -11.65 3.51
N ASN A 46 -9.21 -12.38 3.11
CA ASN A 46 -9.45 -13.76 3.55
C ASN A 46 -8.86 -14.81 2.59
N VAL A 47 -7.81 -14.43 1.86
CA VAL A 47 -7.08 -15.30 0.93
C VAL A 47 -5.59 -15.16 1.16
N GLU A 48 -4.84 -16.23 0.91
CA GLU A 48 -3.39 -16.18 0.93
C GLU A 48 -2.84 -15.29 -0.20
N PRO A 49 -1.74 -14.56 0.03
CA PRO A 49 -1.11 -13.75 -1.02
C PRO A 49 -0.73 -14.59 -2.25
N ASN A 50 -1.19 -14.19 -3.42
CA ASN A 50 -0.94 -14.91 -4.67
C ASN A 50 0.34 -14.41 -5.37
N TYR A 51 1.48 -14.95 -4.95
CA TYR A 51 2.79 -14.57 -5.49
C TYR A 51 2.96 -14.87 -6.99
N ASP A 52 2.34 -15.92 -7.51
CA ASP A 52 2.46 -16.29 -8.92
C ASP A 52 1.81 -15.24 -9.84
N ILE A 53 0.77 -14.54 -9.36
CA ILE A 53 0.13 -13.44 -10.11
C ILE A 53 0.86 -12.12 -9.91
N VAL A 54 1.13 -11.76 -8.65
CA VAL A 54 1.64 -10.42 -8.28
C VAL A 54 3.13 -10.29 -8.54
N PHE A 55 3.88 -11.38 -8.40
CA PHE A 55 5.32 -11.45 -8.62
C PHE A 55 5.67 -12.45 -9.72
N GLU A 56 4.90 -12.46 -10.82
CA GLU A 56 5.20 -13.34 -11.96
C GLU A 56 6.63 -13.07 -12.49
N GLN A 57 7.43 -14.13 -12.53
CA GLN A 57 8.87 -14.03 -12.77
C GLN A 57 9.23 -13.91 -14.26
N ASN A 58 8.36 -14.37 -15.17
CA ASN A 58 8.63 -14.46 -16.60
C ASN A 58 7.92 -13.40 -17.44
N LYS A 59 7.34 -12.38 -16.80
CA LYS A 59 6.58 -11.34 -17.48
C LYS A 59 6.88 -9.98 -16.87
N VAL A 60 6.96 -8.94 -17.70
CA VAL A 60 6.87 -7.56 -17.23
C VAL A 60 5.39 -7.23 -17.05
N LEU A 61 4.99 -7.01 -15.80
CA LEU A 61 3.61 -6.66 -15.45
C LEU A 61 3.26 -5.26 -15.94
N ARG A 62 1.99 -4.99 -16.21
CA ARG A 62 1.51 -3.64 -16.53
C ARG A 62 0.55 -3.19 -15.44
N PHE A 63 0.85 -2.05 -14.84
CA PHE A 63 0.02 -1.37 -13.85
C PHE A 63 -0.47 -0.05 -14.44
N ASP A 64 -1.78 0.13 -14.43
CA ASP A 64 -2.43 1.36 -14.85
C ASP A 64 -3.01 2.03 -13.59
N ILE A 65 -2.59 3.25 -13.31
CA ILE A 65 -3.05 4.05 -12.17
C ILE A 65 -3.83 5.24 -12.70
N GLU A 66 -5.03 5.46 -12.19
CA GLU A 66 -5.89 6.58 -12.55
C GLU A 66 -6.10 7.45 -11.31
N ILE A 67 -5.59 8.67 -11.34
CA ILE A 67 -5.64 9.64 -10.25
C ILE A 67 -6.31 10.92 -10.74
N SER A 68 -7.09 11.58 -9.90
CA SER A 68 -7.69 12.86 -10.32
C SER A 68 -6.60 13.91 -10.52
N SER A 69 -6.84 14.88 -11.41
CA SER A 69 -5.91 16.01 -11.61
C SER A 69 -5.64 16.77 -10.31
N ASP A 70 -6.66 16.91 -9.47
CA ASP A 70 -6.55 17.61 -8.18
C ASP A 70 -5.66 16.84 -7.20
N ASN A 71 -5.87 15.52 -7.08
CA ASN A 71 -5.04 14.67 -6.24
C ASN A 71 -3.60 14.65 -6.73
N TRP A 72 -3.38 14.54 -8.05
CA TRP A 72 -2.04 14.61 -8.63
C TRP A 72 -1.34 15.95 -8.33
N ASN A 73 -2.06 17.06 -8.48
CA ASN A 73 -1.54 18.40 -8.16
C ASN A 73 -1.16 18.52 -6.69
N ASN A 74 -1.99 18.00 -5.77
CA ASN A 74 -1.66 17.95 -4.34
C ASN A 74 -0.33 17.22 -4.09
N MET A 75 -0.08 16.09 -4.77
CA MET A 75 1.21 15.40 -4.66
C MET A 75 2.38 16.25 -5.19
N GLN A 76 2.19 16.98 -6.28
CA GLN A 76 3.26 17.82 -6.84
C GLN A 76 3.55 19.04 -5.95
N GLU A 77 2.52 19.65 -5.39
CA GLU A 77 2.63 20.77 -4.45
C GLU A 77 3.36 20.34 -3.17
N ASP A 78 3.00 19.18 -2.61
CA ASP A 78 3.67 18.59 -1.45
C ASP A 78 5.17 18.38 -1.71
N LEU A 79 5.54 17.83 -2.87
CA LEU A 79 6.95 17.70 -3.26
C LEU A 79 7.65 19.06 -3.42
N ALA A 80 6.98 20.03 -4.05
CA ALA A 80 7.55 21.36 -4.28
C ALA A 80 7.78 22.14 -2.98
N GLU A 81 6.84 22.05 -2.04
CA GLU A 81 6.94 22.69 -0.73
C GLU A 81 8.08 22.08 0.10
N ASN A 82 8.21 20.75 0.11
CA ASN A 82 9.14 20.05 0.98
C ASN A 82 10.54 19.80 0.37
N LEU A 83 10.64 19.71 -0.96
CA LEU A 83 11.88 19.39 -1.68
C LEU A 83 12.34 20.51 -2.63
N GLY A 84 11.48 21.48 -2.98
CA GLY A 84 11.79 22.52 -3.97
C GLY A 84 12.80 23.57 -3.51
N SER A 85 12.92 23.83 -2.21
CA SER A 85 13.90 24.79 -1.67
C SER A 85 15.23 24.09 -1.37
N GLY A 86 16.17 24.19 -2.31
CA GLY A 86 17.45 23.47 -2.32
C GLY A 86 18.30 23.57 -1.04
N GLY A 87 18.27 22.52 -0.24
CA GLY A 87 19.40 22.07 0.58
C GLY A 87 19.92 20.77 -0.02
N GLY A 88 20.89 20.85 -0.94
CA GLY A 88 21.38 19.70 -1.71
C GLY A 88 21.92 18.54 -0.86
N PRO A 89 22.11 17.34 -1.44
CA PRO A 89 22.55 16.16 -0.70
C PRO A 89 24.06 16.28 -0.44
N GLY A 90 24.41 16.96 0.64
CA GLY A 90 25.78 17.11 1.11
C GLY A 90 25.79 17.14 2.64
N PRO A 91 26.95 16.91 3.29
CA PRO A 91 27.07 17.01 4.73
C PRO A 91 26.81 18.46 5.16
N GLY A 92 25.56 18.79 5.49
CA GLY A 92 25.09 20.14 5.81
C GLY A 92 23.99 20.71 4.90
N GLY A 93 23.48 19.98 3.92
CA GLY A 93 22.33 20.41 3.10
C GLY A 93 21.02 19.81 3.61
N GLY A 94 20.14 20.68 4.10
CA GLY A 94 18.89 20.33 4.75
C GLY A 94 17.78 19.88 3.81
N GLY A 95 17.84 18.62 3.37
CA GLY A 95 16.61 17.86 3.17
C GLY A 95 16.08 17.46 4.55
N SER A 96 14.81 17.71 4.85
CA SER A 96 14.19 17.26 6.10
C SER A 96 14.33 15.73 6.17
N SER A 97 15.03 15.21 7.17
CA SER A 97 15.24 13.77 7.36
C SER A 97 13.95 12.99 7.59
N ASP A 98 12.86 13.71 7.88
CA ASP A 98 11.61 13.15 8.40
C ASP A 98 10.43 13.42 7.44
N TYR A 99 10.69 13.98 6.25
CA TYR A 99 9.62 14.21 5.28
C TYR A 99 9.11 12.90 4.68
N THR A 100 7.78 12.78 4.71
CA THR A 100 7.02 11.63 4.25
C THR A 100 5.94 12.19 3.33
N PRO A 101 5.99 11.91 2.02
CA PRO A 101 5.00 12.45 1.09
C PRO A 101 3.57 12.03 1.45
N ILE A 102 2.60 12.83 1.04
CA ILE A 102 1.19 12.56 1.33
C ILE A 102 0.64 11.36 0.54
N TRP A 103 -0.35 10.68 1.11
CA TRP A 103 -1.21 9.74 0.40
C TRP A 103 -2.27 10.48 -0.40
N GLN A 104 -2.60 9.96 -1.57
CA GLN A 104 -3.68 10.44 -2.42
C GLN A 104 -4.46 9.28 -3.00
N ASN A 105 -5.78 9.47 -3.10
CA ASN A 105 -6.71 8.47 -3.62
C ASN A 105 -6.56 8.33 -5.13
N CYS A 106 -6.54 7.09 -5.61
CA CYS A 106 -6.53 6.72 -7.03
C CYS A 106 -7.26 5.40 -7.25
N ASN A 107 -7.51 5.05 -8.51
CA ASN A 107 -7.88 3.69 -8.89
C ASN A 107 -6.69 2.97 -9.52
N PHE A 108 -6.56 1.69 -9.23
CA PHE A 108 -5.49 0.83 -9.75
C PHE A 108 -6.08 -0.26 -10.64
N LYS A 109 -5.52 -0.47 -11.82
CA LYS A 109 -5.99 -1.45 -12.79
C LYS A 109 -4.88 -2.43 -13.15
N PHE A 110 -5.21 -3.71 -13.10
CA PHE A 110 -4.32 -4.79 -13.48
C PHE A 110 -5.09 -5.91 -14.19
N ASN A 111 -4.63 -6.31 -15.37
CA ASN A 111 -5.25 -7.35 -16.20
C ASN A 111 -6.77 -7.15 -16.46
N GLY A 112 -7.22 -5.89 -16.51
CA GLY A 112 -8.64 -5.56 -16.76
C GLY A 112 -9.53 -5.60 -15.52
N ILE A 113 -8.96 -5.80 -14.33
CA ILE A 113 -9.63 -5.73 -13.03
C ILE A 113 -9.22 -4.41 -12.37
N GLU A 114 -10.19 -3.74 -11.74
CA GLU A 114 -9.98 -2.47 -11.04
C GLU A 114 -10.04 -2.68 -9.52
N TRP A 115 -9.06 -2.10 -8.83
CA TRP A 115 -9.03 -1.89 -7.38
C TRP A 115 -9.33 -0.43 -7.12
N TYR A 116 -10.34 -0.19 -6.29
CA TYR A 116 -10.97 1.11 -6.15
C TYR A 116 -10.38 1.85 -4.95
N ASN A 117 -10.27 3.19 -5.04
CA ASN A 117 -9.88 4.05 -3.92
C ASN A 117 -8.57 3.64 -3.23
N VAL A 118 -7.61 3.16 -4.01
CA VAL A 118 -6.27 2.76 -3.55
C VAL A 118 -5.48 4.01 -3.15
N GLY A 119 -4.73 3.90 -2.05
CA GLY A 119 -3.72 4.86 -1.66
C GLY A 119 -2.52 4.81 -2.58
N MET A 120 -2.20 5.94 -3.20
CA MET A 120 -0.94 6.15 -3.90
C MET A 120 -0.13 7.26 -3.22
N ARG A 121 1.18 7.03 -3.09
CA ARG A 121 2.12 8.00 -2.52
C ARG A 121 3.50 7.87 -3.14
N PHE A 122 4.24 8.97 -3.24
CA PHE A 122 5.67 8.90 -3.53
C PHE A 122 6.49 8.45 -2.32
N LYS A 123 7.52 7.66 -2.55
CA LYS A 123 8.34 7.11 -1.47
C LYS A 123 9.84 7.17 -1.73
N GLY A 124 10.58 6.92 -0.67
CA GLY A 124 12.04 7.01 -0.64
C GLY A 124 12.48 8.19 0.21
N ASN A 125 13.67 8.10 0.78
CA ASN A 125 14.30 9.21 1.49
C ASN A 125 15.29 9.88 0.52
N SER A 126 16.56 9.50 0.57
CA SER A 126 17.59 10.00 -0.34
C SER A 126 17.26 9.77 -1.81
N SER A 127 16.64 8.62 -2.14
CA SER A 127 16.26 8.32 -3.53
C SER A 127 15.19 9.24 -4.07
N LEU A 128 14.17 9.57 -3.28
CA LEU A 128 13.13 10.53 -3.64
C LEU A 128 13.74 11.91 -3.84
N PHE A 129 14.48 12.39 -2.84
CA PHE A 129 15.12 13.70 -2.89
C PHE A 129 16.06 13.82 -4.10
N SER A 130 16.99 12.88 -4.29
CA SER A 130 17.93 12.91 -5.42
C SER A 130 17.21 12.83 -6.76
N THR A 131 16.21 11.96 -6.91
CA THR A 131 15.46 11.85 -8.17
C THR A 131 14.71 13.14 -8.49
N TYR A 132 14.08 13.75 -7.48
CA TYR A 132 13.38 15.02 -7.61
C TYR A 132 14.33 16.18 -7.97
N GLN A 133 15.47 16.32 -7.27
CA GLN A 133 16.46 17.37 -7.56
C GLN A 133 17.06 17.26 -8.97
N MET A 134 17.10 16.05 -9.55
CA MET A 134 17.53 15.84 -10.93
C MET A 134 16.47 16.20 -11.96
N GLY A 135 15.26 16.61 -11.54
CA GLY A 135 14.12 16.85 -12.43
C GLY A 135 13.62 15.58 -13.10
N ASN A 136 13.87 14.41 -12.49
CA ASN A 136 13.41 13.14 -13.01
C ASN A 136 12.03 12.83 -12.40
N ASN A 137 11.00 12.78 -13.25
CA ASN A 137 9.62 12.55 -12.83
C ASN A 137 9.30 11.07 -12.56
N LYS A 138 10.24 10.16 -12.80
CA LYS A 138 10.11 8.74 -12.46
C LYS A 138 10.46 8.52 -10.99
N LEU A 139 9.56 8.92 -10.09
CA LEU A 139 9.69 8.73 -8.64
C LEU A 139 9.22 7.34 -8.23
N SER A 140 9.75 6.81 -7.12
CA SER A 140 9.27 5.53 -6.56
C SER A 140 7.88 5.72 -5.94
N ILE A 141 7.03 4.71 -6.08
CA ILE A 141 5.62 4.75 -5.66
C ILE A 141 5.39 3.69 -4.58
N LYS A 142 4.59 4.01 -3.57
CA LYS A 142 3.96 3.03 -2.69
C LYS A 142 2.47 2.98 -3.02
N LEU A 143 1.91 1.78 -3.07
CA LEU A 143 0.48 1.55 -3.16
C LEU A 143 0.01 0.89 -1.87
N ASP A 144 -1.13 1.33 -1.36
CA ASP A 144 -1.82 0.74 -0.23
C ASP A 144 -3.30 0.56 -0.59
N PHE A 145 -3.75 -0.70 -0.61
CA PHE A 145 -5.06 -1.06 -1.12
C PHE A 145 -6.20 -0.80 -0.13
N ASP A 146 -5.90 -0.51 1.15
CA ASP A 146 -6.89 -0.18 2.18
C ASP A 146 -6.63 1.17 2.90
N GLU A 147 -5.70 2.01 2.43
CA GLU A 147 -5.36 3.32 3.04
C GLU A 147 -6.58 4.21 3.30
N PHE A 148 -7.58 4.19 2.39
CA PHE A 148 -8.78 5.02 2.48
C PHE A 148 -10.03 4.25 2.94
N GLU A 149 -9.88 3.08 3.56
CA GLU A 149 -11.04 2.25 3.95
C GLU A 149 -12.00 2.95 4.94
N ASP A 150 -11.48 3.83 5.78
CA ASP A 150 -12.28 4.65 6.71
C ASP A 150 -13.23 5.63 5.97
N GLU A 151 -12.82 6.11 4.79
CA GLU A 151 -13.62 6.99 3.93
C GLU A 151 -14.58 6.18 3.03
N PHE A 152 -14.20 4.94 2.69
CA PHE A 152 -14.94 4.05 1.80
C PHE A 152 -15.23 2.70 2.48
N PRO A 153 -16.18 2.64 3.44
CA PRO A 153 -16.43 1.43 4.24
C PRO A 153 -16.92 0.22 3.43
N GLY A 154 -17.33 0.42 2.18
CA GLY A 154 -17.64 -0.68 1.25
C GLY A 154 -16.42 -1.41 0.68
N LEU A 155 -15.20 -0.91 0.94
CA LEU A 155 -13.92 -1.45 0.49
C LEU A 155 -13.03 -1.90 1.67
N GLU A 156 -13.64 -2.17 2.83
CA GLU A 156 -12.94 -2.58 4.04
C GLU A 156 -12.01 -3.77 3.76
N ASN A 157 -10.74 -3.64 4.18
CA ASN A 157 -9.68 -4.62 3.98
C ASN A 157 -9.48 -5.07 2.51
N GLN A 158 -9.64 -4.16 1.55
CA GLN A 158 -9.29 -4.44 0.16
C GLN A 158 -7.80 -4.85 0.04
N ARG A 159 -7.53 -5.88 -0.76
CA ARG A 159 -6.19 -6.40 -1.07
C ARG A 159 -5.98 -6.50 -2.56
N PHE A 160 -4.73 -6.47 -3.00
CA PHE A 160 -4.34 -6.90 -4.33
C PHE A 160 -3.93 -8.36 -4.29
N TYR A 161 -4.84 -9.28 -4.62
CA TYR A 161 -4.59 -10.72 -4.54
C TYR A 161 -3.94 -11.15 -3.22
N GLY A 162 -4.49 -10.69 -2.10
CA GLY A 162 -3.99 -10.94 -0.75
C GLY A 162 -2.89 -10.00 -0.25
N PHE A 163 -2.29 -9.16 -1.10
CA PHE A 163 -1.30 -8.16 -0.69
C PHE A 163 -1.96 -6.84 -0.26
N LYS A 164 -1.61 -6.34 0.92
CA LYS A 164 -2.11 -5.04 1.44
C LYS A 164 -1.42 -3.86 0.76
N GLN A 165 -0.10 -3.96 0.57
CA GLN A 165 0.73 -2.88 0.06
C GLN A 165 1.73 -3.41 -0.97
N LEU A 166 2.15 -2.53 -1.88
CA LEU A 166 3.21 -2.81 -2.85
C LEU A 166 4.19 -1.63 -2.94
N ASN A 167 5.45 -1.94 -3.22
CA ASN A 167 6.49 -0.95 -3.49
C ASN A 167 6.95 -1.01 -4.94
N LEU A 168 6.95 0.14 -5.61
CA LEU A 168 7.40 0.28 -6.99
C LEU A 168 8.65 1.16 -6.99
N ASN A 169 9.81 0.53 -7.10
CA ASN A 169 11.11 1.19 -7.02
C ASN A 169 11.55 1.70 -8.39
N ASN A 170 11.94 2.97 -8.45
CA ASN A 170 12.33 3.63 -9.69
C ASN A 170 13.73 3.25 -10.18
N ASN A 171 14.54 2.58 -9.35
CA ASN A 171 15.91 2.16 -9.64
C ASN A 171 16.79 3.30 -10.19
N TYR A 172 16.62 4.53 -9.68
CA TYR A 172 17.23 5.73 -10.25
C TYR A 172 18.78 5.68 -10.33
N ASP A 173 19.43 5.06 -9.35
CA ASP A 173 20.90 4.94 -9.26
C ASP A 173 21.42 3.58 -9.80
N ASP A 174 20.53 2.81 -10.44
CA ASP A 174 20.88 1.53 -11.02
C ASP A 174 20.71 1.57 -12.54
N ALA A 175 21.82 1.82 -13.26
CA ALA A 175 21.85 1.83 -14.72
C ALA A 175 21.36 0.51 -15.37
N SER A 176 21.35 -0.61 -14.64
CA SER A 176 20.83 -1.88 -15.14
C SER A 176 19.34 -2.07 -14.87
N LEU A 177 18.77 -1.33 -13.91
CA LEU A 177 17.45 -1.52 -13.33
C LEU A 177 17.20 -2.92 -12.71
N MET A 178 18.22 -3.77 -12.58
CA MET A 178 18.09 -5.18 -12.22
C MET A 178 18.67 -5.54 -10.85
N ARG A 179 19.51 -4.68 -10.24
CA ARG A 179 20.30 -5.06 -9.06
C ARG A 179 19.43 -5.48 -7.88
N GLU A 180 18.34 -4.77 -7.65
CA GLU A 180 17.39 -5.10 -6.57
C GLU A 180 16.77 -6.48 -6.78
N LYS A 181 16.24 -6.73 -7.98
CA LYS A 181 15.63 -8.02 -8.31
C LYS A 181 16.63 -9.16 -8.20
N ILE A 182 17.76 -9.05 -8.89
CA ILE A 182 18.76 -10.13 -8.93
C ILE A 182 19.35 -10.37 -7.55
N GLY A 183 19.53 -9.32 -6.75
CA GLY A 183 19.96 -9.45 -5.36
C GLY A 183 18.96 -10.24 -4.52
N ALA A 184 17.69 -9.84 -4.54
CA ALA A 184 16.61 -10.53 -3.81
C ALA A 184 16.47 -11.99 -4.26
N ASP A 185 16.42 -12.24 -5.57
CA ASP A 185 16.34 -13.59 -6.14
C ASP A 185 17.54 -14.45 -5.71
N LEU A 186 18.75 -13.88 -5.69
CA LEU A 186 19.95 -14.59 -5.25
C LEU A 186 19.84 -15.00 -3.78
N PHE A 187 19.44 -14.10 -2.88
CA PHE A 187 19.22 -14.42 -1.47
C PHE A 187 18.21 -15.57 -1.31
N ARG A 188 17.06 -15.50 -2.00
CA ARG A 188 16.04 -16.55 -1.97
C ARG A 188 16.54 -17.89 -2.52
N ASN A 189 17.31 -17.87 -3.60
CA ASN A 189 17.92 -19.07 -4.18
C ASN A 189 18.94 -19.72 -3.23
N PHE A 190 19.56 -18.96 -2.33
CA PHE A 190 20.40 -19.48 -1.25
C PHE A 190 19.61 -19.86 0.01
N GLY A 191 18.29 -19.82 -0.02
CA GLY A 191 17.42 -20.16 1.10
C GLY A 191 17.34 -19.08 2.18
N LEU A 192 17.73 -17.84 1.87
CA LEU A 192 17.66 -16.73 2.81
C LEU A 192 16.33 -15.96 2.66
N PRO A 193 15.64 -15.67 3.78
CA PRO A 193 14.59 -14.66 3.90
C PRO A 193 14.88 -13.40 3.09
N SER A 194 14.05 -13.12 2.08
CA SER A 194 14.13 -11.90 1.27
C SER A 194 12.81 -11.66 0.54
N ALA A 195 12.49 -10.38 0.31
CA ALA A 195 11.31 -9.94 -0.41
C ALA A 195 11.24 -10.58 -1.82
N GLN A 196 10.04 -10.94 -2.26
CA GLN A 196 9.79 -11.27 -3.65
C GLN A 196 9.85 -10.01 -4.51
N THR A 197 10.39 -10.16 -5.70
CA THR A 197 10.54 -9.05 -6.64
C THR A 197 10.20 -9.45 -8.06
N ALA A 198 9.61 -8.50 -8.80
CA ALA A 198 9.27 -8.64 -10.21
C ALA A 198 9.50 -7.31 -10.94
N PHE A 199 9.29 -7.30 -12.26
CA PHE A 199 9.30 -6.05 -13.04
C PHE A 199 7.88 -5.65 -13.42
N CYS A 200 7.59 -4.36 -13.32
CA CYS A 200 6.36 -3.79 -13.85
C CYS A 200 6.65 -2.55 -14.69
N ILE A 201 5.77 -2.24 -15.63
CA ILE A 201 5.65 -0.95 -16.29
C ILE A 201 4.45 -0.21 -15.71
N VAL A 202 4.63 1.08 -15.45
CA VAL A 202 3.60 1.93 -14.85
C VAL A 202 3.10 2.92 -15.88
N TYR A 203 1.78 2.97 -15.99
CA TYR A 203 1.04 4.05 -16.65
C TYR A 203 0.27 4.83 -15.60
N ILE A 204 0.28 6.16 -15.69
CA ILE A 204 -0.51 7.03 -14.82
C ILE A 204 -1.36 7.94 -15.71
N ASP A 205 -2.66 7.94 -15.45
CA ASP A 205 -3.62 8.88 -16.00
C ASP A 205 -3.99 9.89 -14.91
N HIS A 206 -3.73 11.17 -15.16
CA HIS A 206 -4.09 12.27 -14.29
C HIS A 206 -5.07 13.26 -14.95
N GLY A 207 -5.87 12.78 -15.91
CA GLY A 207 -6.93 13.54 -16.59
C GLY A 207 -6.77 13.70 -18.11
N ASP A 208 -5.60 13.34 -18.66
CA ASP A 208 -5.26 13.50 -20.09
C ASP A 208 -5.05 12.15 -20.81
N GLY A 209 -5.43 11.04 -20.17
CA GLY A 209 -5.18 9.69 -20.65
C GLY A 209 -3.90 9.09 -20.04
N PRO A 210 -3.73 7.76 -20.13
CA PRO A 210 -2.62 7.05 -19.51
C PRO A 210 -1.28 7.41 -20.15
N GLN A 211 -0.35 7.92 -19.35
CA GLN A 211 1.02 8.25 -19.75
C GLN A 211 2.00 7.20 -19.21
N TYR A 212 3.03 6.85 -19.98
CA TYR A 212 4.04 5.88 -19.56
C TYR A 212 5.10 6.51 -18.64
N TYR A 213 5.26 6.00 -17.42
CA TYR A 213 6.21 6.50 -16.41
C TYR A 213 7.50 5.69 -16.34
N GLY A 214 7.55 4.49 -16.92
CA GLY A 214 8.77 3.68 -16.99
C GLY A 214 8.64 2.27 -16.46
N VAL A 215 9.76 1.55 -16.46
CA VAL A 215 9.93 0.24 -15.83
C VAL A 215 10.34 0.40 -14.37
N TYR A 216 9.67 -0.27 -13.46
CA TYR A 216 9.91 -0.28 -12.03
C TYR A 216 10.28 -1.69 -11.55
N ALA A 217 11.04 -1.77 -10.46
CA ALA A 217 11.11 -3.00 -9.67
C ALA A 217 9.93 -3.03 -8.71
N LEU A 218 9.07 -4.03 -8.87
CA LEU A 218 8.02 -4.34 -7.91
C LEU A 218 8.65 -5.13 -6.77
N VAL A 219 8.46 -4.65 -5.54
CA VAL A 219 9.04 -5.23 -4.33
C VAL A 219 7.91 -5.49 -3.33
N GLU A 220 7.88 -6.72 -2.81
CA GLU A 220 7.01 -7.13 -1.70
C GLU A 220 7.21 -6.21 -0.50
N GLU A 221 6.11 -5.70 0.06
CA GLU A 221 6.17 -5.08 1.38
C GLU A 221 6.31 -6.17 2.43
N VAL A 222 7.45 -6.14 3.12
CA VAL A 222 7.74 -7.04 4.24
C VAL A 222 7.25 -6.34 5.50
N ASP A 223 6.04 -6.66 5.95
CA ASP A 223 5.49 -6.17 7.22
C ASP A 223 5.97 -7.04 8.40
N ASP A 224 5.73 -6.59 9.63
CA ASP A 224 6.14 -7.26 10.88
C ASP A 224 5.62 -8.72 10.97
N SER A 225 4.56 -9.06 10.23
CA SER A 225 4.06 -10.44 10.08
C SER A 225 5.03 -11.41 9.37
N VAL A 226 6.05 -10.89 8.67
CA VAL A 226 7.09 -11.71 8.04
C VAL A 226 8.02 -12.34 9.08
N LEU A 227 8.16 -11.72 10.26
CA LEU A 227 8.92 -12.33 11.35
C LEU A 227 8.32 -13.68 11.78
N ASP A 228 6.99 -13.80 11.81
CA ASP A 228 6.30 -15.03 12.22
C ASP A 228 6.31 -16.12 11.13
N SER A 229 6.38 -15.74 9.85
CA SER A 229 6.36 -16.71 8.73
C SER A 229 7.75 -17.16 8.28
N GLN A 230 8.79 -16.36 8.49
CA GLN A 230 10.15 -16.67 8.04
C GLN A 230 11.11 -17.06 9.18
N PHE A 231 10.69 -16.89 10.44
CA PHE A 231 11.41 -17.39 11.61
C PHE A 231 10.51 -18.28 12.46
N SER A 232 10.17 -19.47 11.96
CA SER A 232 9.67 -20.54 12.81
C SER A 232 10.84 -21.12 13.63
N ASP A 233 10.82 -20.88 14.94
CA ASP A 233 11.68 -21.42 16.00
C ASP A 233 13.17 -21.00 15.97
N GLY A 234 13.46 -19.94 16.74
CA GLY A 234 14.78 -19.72 17.35
C GLY A 234 14.79 -20.18 18.80
#